data_AF-A0A0M0BSV7-F1
#
_entry.id   AF-A0A0M0BSV7-F1
#
_cell.length_a   1.000
_cell.length_b   1.000
_cell.length_c   1.000
_cell.angle_alpha   90.00
_cell.angle_beta   90.00
_cell.angle_gamma   90.00
#
_symmetry.space_group_name_H-M   'P 1'
#
loop_
_entity.id
_entity.type
_entity.pdbx_description
1 polymer ?
#
loop_
_entity_poly.entity_id
_entity_poly.type
_entity_poly.pdbx_seq_one_letter_code
_entity_poly.pdbx_strand_id
1 'polypeptide(L)' 'MSEEGRITLMGLATGLFGVVLIVLGLLLAYFSLGTDVDLVSPRMFTPIGLAVALIGGFMLVAREA' A
#
# COMPACT_ATOMS: atom_id res chain seq x y z
N MET A 1 28.59 -8.47 -11.92
CA MET A 1 27.17 -8.05 -12.01
C MET A 1 27.16 -6.53 -12.05
N SER A 2 26.89 -5.93 -13.21
CA SER A 2 27.01 -4.47 -13.41
C SER A 2 25.93 -3.71 -12.64
N GLU A 3 26.24 -2.46 -12.25
CA GLU A 3 25.35 -1.56 -11.50
C GLU A 3 23.99 -1.36 -12.18
N GLU A 4 23.91 -1.48 -13.51
CA GLU A 4 22.67 -1.37 -14.29
C GLU A 4 21.61 -2.41 -13.92
N GLY A 5 22.02 -3.62 -13.53
CA GLY A 5 21.11 -4.69 -13.10
C GLY A 5 20.53 -4.48 -11.70
N ARG A 6 21.20 -3.72 -10.83
CA ARG A 6 20.70 -3.40 -9.49
C ARG A 6 19.64 -2.31 -9.52
N ILE A 7 19.81 -1.32 -10.40
CA ILE A 7 18.87 -0.21 -10.57
C ILE A 7 17.51 -0.72 -11.08
N THR A 8 17.51 -1.72 -11.97
CA THR A 8 16.29 -2.32 -12.52
C THR A 8 15.54 -3.21 -11.52
N LEU A 9 16.25 -4.05 -10.77
CA LEU A 9 15.64 -4.92 -9.75
C LEU A 9 15.03 -4.12 -8.60
N MET A 10 15.72 -3.06 -8.16
CA MET A 10 15.21 -2.17 -7.11
C MET A 10 13.95 -1.43 -7.57
N GLY A 11 13.92 -0.92 -8.81
CA GLY A 11 12.72 -0.30 -9.38
C GLY A 11 11.53 -1.27 -9.49
N LEU A 12 11.77 -2.51 -9.92
CA LEU A 12 10.75 -3.57 -9.96
C LEU A 12 10.21 -3.91 -8.57
N ALA A 13 11.09 -4.07 -7.59
CA ALA A 13 10.70 -4.37 -6.21
C ALA A 13 9.86 -3.23 -5.61
N THR A 14 10.32 -1.97 -5.74
CA THR A 14 9.56 -0.80 -5.26
C THR A 14 8.19 -0.70 -5.91
N GLY A 15 8.11 -0.97 -7.23
CA GLY A 15 6.84 -1.03 -7.94
C GLY A 15 5.90 -2.09 -7.39
N LEU A 16 6.39 -3.32 -7.18
CA LEU A 16 5.59 -4.41 -6.63
C LEU A 16 5.11 -4.10 -5.20
N PHE A 17 6.00 -3.63 -4.33
CA PHE A 17 5.66 -3.24 -2.97
C PHE A 17 4.62 -2.11 -2.93
N GLY A 18 4.76 -1.09 -3.80
CA GLY A 18 3.78 -0.01 -3.91
C GLY A 18 2.38 -0.52 -4.25
N VAL A 19 2.26 -1.40 -5.25
CA VAL A 19 0.98 -2.04 -5.62
C VAL A 19 0.40 -2.86 -4.46
N VAL A 20 1.23 -3.68 -3.80
CA VAL A 20 0.77 -4.50 -2.67
C VAL A 20 0.23 -3.62 -1.54
N LEU A 21 0.92 -2.53 -1.21
CA LEU A 21 0.44 -1.60 -0.17
C LEU A 21 -0.87 -0.91 -0.54
N ILE A 22 -1.07 -0.52 -1.80
CA ILE A 22 -2.35 0.02 -2.27
C ILE A 22 -3.46 -1.01 -2.07
N VAL A 23 -3.26 -2.25 -2.51
CA VAL A 23 -4.27 -3.31 -2.38
C VAL A 23 -4.59 -3.59 -0.92
N LEU A 24 -3.58 -3.73 -0.07
CA LEU A 24 -3.78 -4.00 1.36
C LEU A 24 -4.48 -2.83 2.06
N GLY A 25 -4.10 -1.60 1.77
CA GLY A 25 -4.73 -0.41 2.34
C GLY A 25 -6.20 -0.28 1.95
N LEU A 26 -6.52 -0.51 0.66
CA LEU A 26 -7.90 -0.50 0.18
C LEU A 26 -8.74 -1.65 0.77
N LEU A 27 -8.17 -2.85 0.90
CA LEU A 27 -8.86 -3.98 1.54
C LEU A 27 -9.15 -3.69 3.02
N LEU A 28 -8.18 -3.12 3.74
CA LEU A 28 -8.36 -2.74 5.14
C LEU A 28 -9.50 -1.71 5.28
N ALA A 29 -9.50 -0.68 4.41
CA ALA A 29 -10.54 0.34 4.38
C ALA A 29 -11.91 -0.24 3.97
N TYR A 30 -11.95 -1.19 3.04
CA TYR A 30 -13.18 -1.84 2.57
C TYR A 30 -13.80 -2.72 3.66
N PHE A 31 -13.02 -3.62 4.27
CA PHE A 31 -13.54 -4.52 5.30
C PHE A 31 -13.93 -3.78 6.58
N SER A 32 -13.25 -2.68 6.90
CA SER A 32 -13.62 -1.73 7.95
C SER A 32 -15.05 -1.20 7.84
N LEU A 33 -15.61 -1.11 6.63
CA LEU A 33 -16.96 -0.59 6.41
C LEU A 33 -18.06 -1.65 6.59
N GLY A 34 -17.72 -2.92 6.37
CA GLY A 34 -18.69 -4.04 6.37
C GLY A 34 -18.66 -4.92 7.61
N THR A 35 -17.80 -4.62 8.60
CA THR A 35 -17.70 -5.41 9.83
C THR A 35 -18.68 -4.89 10.89
N ASP A 36 -19.43 -5.81 11.51
CA ASP A 36 -20.28 -5.52 12.65
C ASP A 36 -19.44 -5.25 13.91
N VAL A 37 -19.90 -4.29 14.71
CA VAL A 37 -19.23 -3.79 15.92
C VAL A 37 -19.47 -4.74 17.09
N ASP A 38 -18.46 -5.56 17.44
CA ASP A 38 -18.50 -6.33 18.71
C ASP A 38 -17.72 -5.64 19.85
N LEU A 39 -16.55 -5.04 19.59
CA LEU A 39 -15.68 -4.47 20.64
C LEU A 39 -14.95 -3.16 20.25
N VAL A 40 -14.62 -2.98 18.97
CA VAL A 40 -13.87 -1.82 18.46
C VAL A 40 -14.58 -1.34 17.21
N SER A 41 -14.86 -0.04 17.09
CA SER A 41 -15.51 0.54 15.90
C SER A 41 -14.64 0.30 14.67
N PRO A 42 -15.02 -0.60 13.74
CA PRO A 42 -14.15 -1.00 12.64
C PRO A 42 -13.76 0.19 11.76
N ARG A 43 -14.59 1.25 11.74
CA ARG A 43 -14.35 2.52 11.05
C ARG A 43 -13.02 3.20 11.37
N MET A 44 -12.38 2.89 12.49
CA MET A 44 -11.04 3.41 12.79
C MET A 44 -9.93 2.79 11.94
N PHE A 45 -10.18 1.67 11.27
CA PHE A 45 -9.28 1.09 10.29
C PHE A 45 -9.38 1.74 8.91
N THR A 46 -10.47 2.46 8.60
CA THR A 46 -10.59 3.24 7.35
C THR A 46 -9.45 4.25 7.16
N PRO A 47 -9.16 5.17 8.10
CA PRO A 47 -8.06 6.12 7.93
C PRO A 47 -6.69 5.42 7.86
N ILE A 48 -6.51 4.31 8.57
CA ILE A 48 -5.27 3.52 8.52
C ILE A 48 -5.11 2.89 7.13
N GLY A 49 -6.16 2.28 6.59
CA GLY A 49 -6.15 1.68 5.26
C GLY A 49 -5.87 2.69 4.16
N LEU A 50 -6.49 3.88 4.26
CA LEU A 50 -6.20 4.98 3.34
C LEU A 50 -4.76 5.47 3.44
N ALA A 51 -4.21 5.61 4.65
CA ALA A 51 -2.80 6.00 4.83
C ALA A 51 -1.85 4.97 4.21
N VAL A 52 -2.10 3.68 4.40
CA VAL A 52 -1.30 2.60 3.79
C VAL A 52 -1.39 2.64 2.26
N ALA A 53 -2.58 2.88 1.71
CA ALA A 53 -2.77 3.00 0.27
C ALA A 53 -2.02 4.22 -0.31
N LEU A 54 -2.04 5.35 0.40
CA LEU A 54 -1.30 6.55 0.00
C LEU A 54 0.22 6.33 0.01
N ILE A 55 0.76 5.59 1.00
CA ILE A 55 2.18 5.22 1.01
C ILE A 55 2.52 4.39 -0.23
N GLY A 56 1.70 3.39 -0.55
CA GLY A 56 1.88 2.58 -1.75
C GLY A 56 1.85 3.42 -3.03
N GLY A 57 0.89 4.35 -3.15
CA GLY A 57 0.81 5.29 -4.27
C GLY A 57 2.03 6.19 -4.37
N PHE A 58 2.50 6.73 -3.24
CA PHE A 58 3.70 7.56 -3.18
C PHE A 58 4.94 6.79 -3.66
N MET A 59 5.10 5.52 -3.26
CA MET A 59 6.22 4.68 -3.72
C MET A 59 6.20 4.46 -5.24
N LEU A 60 5.02 4.35 -5.85
CA LEU A 60 4.89 4.21 -7.31
C LEU A 60 5.29 5.49 -8.05
N VAL A 61 4.84 6.64 -7.54
CA VAL A 61 5.18 7.95 -8.12
C VAL A 61 6.66 8.28 -7.93
N ALA A 62 7.20 8.06 -6.73
CA ALA A 62 8.59 8.35 -6.40
C ALA A 62 9.59 7.43 -7.14
N ARG A 63 9.14 6.27 -7.66
CA ARG A 63 9.92 5.43 -8.56
C ARG A 63 10.07 6.03 -9.97
N GLU A 64 9.10 6.84 -10.39
CA GLU A 64 9.05 7.42 -11.74
C GLU A 64 9.67 8.82 -11.82
N ALA A 65 9.87 9.47 -10.67
CA ALA A 65 10.56 10.75 -10.51
C ALA A 65 12.08 10.57 -10.36
#